data_AF-A0A259HGJ1-F1
#
_entry.id   AF-A0A259HGJ1-F1
#
_cell.length_a   1.000
_cell.length_b   1.000
_cell.length_c   1.000
_cell.angle_alpha   90.00
_cell.angle_beta   90.00
_cell.angle_gamma   90.00
#
_symmetry.space_group_name_H-M   'P 1'
#
loop_
_entity.id
_entity.type
_entity.pdbx_description
1 polymer ?
#
loop_
_entity_poly.entity_id
_entity_poly.type
_entity_poly.pdbx_seq_one_letter_code
_entity_poly.pdbx_strand_id
1 'polypeptide(L)'
;LSISVNSHIPYRYLILYLGCIAFFGILGLLSLINLEKTEKDISLNQYHGNSYEYSGAAVVFLISCLGLVGFPISPLYVGLDLLLTYIESHQYLLIGFTALSLLFIEISLLRIYTRLFCGQHKKTHHPIAFKSS
;
A
#
# COMPACT_ATOMS: atom_id res chain seq x y z
N LEU A 1 -12.89 6.57 9.98
CA LEU A 1 -13.47 6.68 11.35
C LEU A 1 -14.69 7.62 11.39
N SER A 2 -14.66 8.77 10.70
CA SER A 2 -15.78 9.75 10.67
C SER A 2 -17.13 9.17 10.25
N ILE A 3 -17.15 8.11 9.43
CA ILE A 3 -18.38 7.48 8.91
C ILE A 3 -19.07 6.60 9.97
N SER A 4 -18.30 6.01 10.89
CA SER A 4 -18.81 5.18 11.99
C SER A 4 -19.53 5.98 13.08
N VAL A 5 -19.32 7.28 13.14
CA VAL A 5 -19.96 8.17 14.13
C VAL A 5 -21.32 8.66 13.62
N ASN A 6 -21.56 8.60 12.31
CA ASN A 6 -22.73 9.20 11.66
C ASN A 6 -23.82 8.18 11.29
N SER A 7 -23.47 6.93 11.00
CA SER A 7 -24.39 5.93 10.43
C SER A 7 -24.52 4.66 11.27
N HIS A 8 -25.71 4.05 11.27
CA HIS A 8 -25.99 2.73 11.87
C HIS A 8 -25.37 1.59 11.02
N ILE A 9 -24.05 1.58 10.89
CA ILE A 9 -23.33 0.50 10.21
C ILE A 9 -23.35 -0.72 11.13
N PRO A 10 -23.76 -1.91 10.65
CA PRO A 10 -23.67 -3.11 11.46
C PRO A 10 -22.18 -3.44 11.71
N TYR A 11 -21.86 -3.70 12.97
CA TYR A 11 -20.49 -3.91 13.46
C TYR A 11 -19.69 -4.96 12.67
N ARG A 12 -20.36 -5.94 12.06
CA ARG A 12 -19.74 -6.98 11.23
C ARG A 12 -18.93 -6.42 10.07
N TYR A 13 -19.43 -5.39 9.38
CA TYR A 13 -18.72 -4.80 8.24
C TYR A 13 -17.51 -3.96 8.69
N LEU A 14 -17.64 -3.30 9.84
CA LEU A 14 -16.55 -2.52 10.44
C LEU A 14 -15.41 -3.44 10.89
N ILE A 15 -15.72 -4.59 11.48
CA ILE A 15 -14.74 -5.61 11.86
C ILE A 15 -14.07 -6.21 10.62
N LEU A 16 -14.82 -6.49 9.55
CA LEU A 16 -14.28 -6.98 8.28
C LEU A 16 -13.30 -5.97 7.67
N TYR A 17 -13.69 -4.69 7.61
CA TYR A 17 -12.86 -3.60 7.10
C TYR A 17 -11.56 -3.44 7.92
N LEU A 18 -11.67 -3.30 9.25
CA LEU A 18 -10.50 -3.18 10.13
C LEU A 18 -9.60 -4.41 10.10
N GLY A 19 -10.20 -5.61 10.06
CA GLY A 19 -9.47 -6.87 10.01
C GLY A 19 -8.64 -7.00 8.74
N CYS A 20 -9.20 -6.63 7.58
CA CYS A 20 -8.48 -6.63 6.31
C CYS A 20 -7.33 -5.62 6.30
N ILE A 21 -7.56 -4.39 6.79
CA ILE A 21 -6.50 -3.38 6.91
C ILE A 21 -5.38 -3.87 7.80
N ALA A 22 -5.71 -4.43 8.97
CA ALA A 22 -4.70 -4.94 9.89
C ALA A 22 -3.91 -6.09 9.25
N PHE A 23 -4.58 -7.03 8.59
CA PHE A 23 -3.95 -8.16 7.94
C PHE A 23 -2.97 -7.75 6.83
N PHE A 24 -3.41 -6.92 5.88
CA PHE A 24 -2.54 -6.45 4.79
C PHE A 24 -1.47 -5.46 5.29
N GLY A 25 -1.76 -4.67 6.33
CA GLY A 25 -0.80 -3.79 6.98
C GLY A 25 0.33 -4.56 7.66
N ILE A 26 0.01 -5.63 8.39
CA ILE A 26 1.01 -6.51 9.02
C ILE A 26 1.83 -7.23 7.96
N LEU A 27 1.22 -7.75 6.90
CA LEU A 27 1.94 -8.38 5.78
C LEU A 27 2.92 -7.41 5.11
N GLY A 28 2.48 -6.16 4.85
CA GLY A 28 3.34 -5.10 4.32
C GLY A 28 4.50 -4.79 5.27
N LEU A 29 4.24 -4.63 6.57
CA LEU A 29 5.27 -4.35 7.56
C LEU A 29 6.28 -5.50 7.69
N LEU A 30 5.82 -6.76 7.70
CA LEU A 30 6.69 -7.92 7.74
C LEU A 30 7.59 -8.00 6.52
N SER A 31 7.05 -7.73 5.33
CA SER A 31 7.87 -7.69 4.11
C SER A 31 8.91 -6.55 4.14
N LEU A 32 8.60 -5.42 4.77
CA LEU A 32 9.55 -4.32 4.99
C LEU A 32 10.65 -4.71 5.99
N ILE A 33 10.30 -5.30 7.13
CA ILE A 33 11.27 -5.77 8.14
C ILE A 33 12.16 -6.87 7.57
N ASN A 34 11.60 -7.77 6.75
CA ASN A 34 12.37 -8.82 6.10
C ASN A 34 13.37 -8.23 5.08
N LEU A 35 12.98 -7.18 4.37
CA LEU A 35 13.89 -6.41 3.53
C LEU A 35 15.00 -5.77 4.38
N GLU A 36 14.66 -5.20 5.55
CA GLU A 36 15.60 -4.48 6.44
C GLU A 36 16.66 -5.39 7.05
N LYS A 37 16.27 -6.61 7.36
CA LYS A 37 17.22 -7.63 7.84
C LYS A 37 18.18 -8.09 6.75
N THR A 38 17.76 -8.01 5.49
CA THR A 38 18.53 -8.51 4.33
C THR A 38 19.47 -7.44 3.79
N GLU A 39 19.07 -6.16 3.80
CA GLU A 39 19.89 -5.02 3.39
C GLU A 39 20.14 -4.08 4.58
N LYS A 40 21.40 -3.98 5.03
CA LYS A 40 21.83 -3.17 6.19
C LYS A 40 21.58 -1.66 6.06
N ASP A 41 21.14 -1.17 4.90
CA ASP A 41 20.95 0.26 4.65
C ASP A 41 19.70 0.51 3.78
N ILE A 42 18.51 0.30 4.36
CA ILE A 42 17.25 0.75 3.72
C ILE A 42 17.09 2.24 3.96
N SER A 43 17.85 3.05 3.24
CA SER A 43 17.52 4.48 3.18
C SER A 43 16.29 4.68 2.28
N LEU A 44 15.18 5.17 2.86
CA LEU A 44 13.98 5.63 2.12
C LEU A 44 14.27 6.78 1.13
N ASN A 45 15.52 7.25 1.10
CA ASN A 45 16.00 8.37 0.31
C ASN A 45 16.59 7.93 -1.04
N GLN A 46 16.77 6.62 -1.26
CA GLN A 46 17.34 6.10 -2.49
C GLN A 46 16.47 5.00 -3.11
N TYR A 47 16.43 5.05 -4.43
CA TYR A 47 15.83 4.06 -5.30
C TYR A 47 16.72 2.81 -5.32
N HIS A 48 16.41 1.80 -4.51
CA HIS A 48 17.15 0.54 -4.46
C HIS A 48 16.51 -0.42 -5.46
N GLY A 49 17.14 -0.63 -6.63
CA GLY A 49 16.67 -1.58 -7.65
C GLY A 49 16.77 -3.05 -7.24
N ASN A 50 16.24 -3.41 -6.07
CA ASN A 50 16.21 -4.75 -5.48
C ASN A 50 15.15 -5.67 -6.08
N SER A 51 14.37 -5.18 -7.06
CA SER A 51 13.45 -6.01 -7.85
C SER A 51 14.17 -7.17 -8.57
N TYR A 52 15.46 -7.00 -8.87
CA TYR A 52 16.28 -8.02 -9.54
C TYR A 52 16.95 -9.03 -8.58
N GLU A 53 17.23 -8.64 -7.32
CA GLU A 53 17.96 -9.47 -6.34
C GLU A 53 16.98 -10.20 -5.37
N TYR A 54 15.80 -9.62 -5.08
CA TYR A 54 14.79 -10.19 -4.15
C TYR A 54 13.33 -10.04 -4.66
N SER A 55 13.05 -10.57 -5.85
CA SER A 55 11.74 -10.54 -6.52
C SER A 55 10.56 -11.00 -5.62
N GLY A 56 10.77 -12.02 -4.78
CA GLY A 56 9.70 -12.57 -3.93
C GLY A 56 9.16 -11.59 -2.87
N ALA A 57 10.06 -10.87 -2.17
CA ALA A 57 9.66 -9.91 -1.15
C ALA A 57 8.97 -8.67 -1.75
N ALA A 58 9.41 -8.24 -2.93
CA ALA A 58 8.80 -7.15 -3.68
C ALA A 58 7.37 -7.47 -4.13
N VAL A 59 7.13 -8.70 -4.62
CA VAL A 59 5.79 -9.16 -5.02
C VAL A 59 4.88 -9.28 -3.80
N VAL A 60 5.36 -9.81 -2.67
CA VAL A 60 4.57 -9.90 -1.44
C VAL A 60 4.19 -8.50 -0.90
N PHE A 61 5.14 -7.56 -0.93
CA PHE A 61 4.85 -6.17 -0.56
C PHE A 61 3.88 -5.51 -1.54
N LEU A 62 4.00 -5.75 -2.85
CA LEU A 62 3.06 -5.26 -3.86
C LEU A 62 1.65 -5.80 -3.62
N ILE A 63 1.51 -7.10 -3.36
CA ILE A 63 0.21 -7.72 -3.07
C ILE A 63 -0.38 -7.13 -1.79
N SER A 64 0.44 -6.87 -0.77
CA SER A 64 0.02 -6.23 0.48
C SER A 64 -0.47 -4.79 0.23
N CYS A 65 0.26 -4.02 -0.58
CA CYS A 65 -0.16 -2.69 -1.00
C CYS A 65 -1.46 -2.71 -1.82
N LEU A 66 -1.59 -3.63 -2.76
CA LEU A 66 -2.76 -3.78 -3.61
C LEU A 66 -4.00 -4.16 -2.78
N GLY A 67 -3.81 -4.99 -1.76
CA GLY A 67 -4.84 -5.31 -0.76
C GLY A 67 -5.25 -4.09 0.07
N LEU A 68 -4.30 -3.25 0.49
CA LEU A 68 -4.55 -2.02 1.28
C LEU A 68 -5.20 -0.90 0.47
N VAL A 69 -4.92 -0.81 -0.84
CA VAL A 69 -5.60 0.12 -1.77
C VAL A 69 -7.08 -0.24 -1.91
N GLY A 70 -7.49 -1.46 -1.56
CA GLY A 70 -8.85 -1.91 -1.80
C GLY A 70 -9.08 -2.23 -3.28
N PHE A 71 -8.07 -2.84 -3.93
CA PHE A 71 -8.22 -3.31 -5.30
C PHE A 71 -9.45 -4.24 -5.42
N PRO A 72 -10.22 -4.25 -6.53
CA PRO A 72 -11.51 -4.94 -6.59
C PRO A 72 -11.50 -6.44 -6.26
N ILE A 73 -10.34 -7.08 -6.37
CA ILE A 73 -10.11 -8.49 -6.05
C ILE A 73 -9.89 -8.71 -4.53
N SER A 74 -9.60 -7.65 -3.78
CA SER A 74 -9.29 -7.71 -2.35
C SER A 74 -10.56 -7.70 -1.49
N PRO A 75 -10.58 -8.42 -0.36
CA PRO A 75 -11.70 -8.39 0.58
C PRO A 75 -11.90 -7.00 1.22
N LEU A 76 -10.87 -6.14 1.19
CA LEU A 76 -10.97 -4.75 1.64
C LEU A 76 -11.91 -3.92 0.77
N TYR A 77 -11.94 -4.17 -0.55
CA TYR A 77 -12.84 -3.48 -1.48
C TYR A 77 -14.31 -3.65 -1.09
N VAL A 78 -14.71 -4.88 -0.76
CA VAL A 78 -16.08 -5.18 -0.31
C VAL A 78 -16.43 -4.41 0.96
N GLY A 79 -15.50 -4.35 1.92
CA GLY A 79 -15.69 -3.57 3.15
C GLY A 79 -15.83 -2.07 2.89
N LEU A 80 -15.04 -1.55 1.95
CA LEU A 80 -15.05 -0.14 1.55
C LEU A 80 -16.34 0.23 0.81
N ASP A 81 -16.77 -0.59 -0.15
CA ASP A 81 -18.00 -0.40 -0.93
C ASP A 81 -19.25 -0.44 -0.05
N LEU A 82 -19.30 -1.39 0.90
CA LEU A 82 -20.33 -1.43 1.93
C LEU A 82 -20.31 -0.15 2.78
N LEU A 83 -19.13 0.31 3.21
CA LEU A 83 -19.02 1.51 4.02
C LEU A 83 -19.52 2.77 3.27
N LEU A 84 -19.26 2.87 1.96
CA LEU A 84 -19.75 3.95 1.11
C LEU A 84 -21.26 3.88 0.91
N THR A 85 -21.83 2.68 0.80
CA THR A 85 -23.29 2.47 0.65
C THR A 85 -24.07 2.98 1.87
N TYR A 86 -23.48 2.92 3.08
CA TYR A 86 -24.11 3.40 4.31
C TYR A 86 -24.02 4.91 4.52
N ILE A 87 -23.26 5.65 3.70
CA ILE A 87 -23.28 7.10 3.76
C ILE A 87 -24.62 7.58 3.20
N GLU A 88 -25.38 8.30 4.02
CA GLU A 88 -26.66 8.89 3.61
C GLU A 88 -26.48 9.80 2.39
N SER A 89 -27.35 9.63 1.40
CA SER A 89 -27.31 10.33 0.12
C SER A 89 -27.38 11.86 0.23
N HIS A 90 -27.84 12.39 1.36
CA HIS A 90 -27.95 13.84 1.57
C HIS A 90 -26.61 14.49 1.97
N GLN A 91 -25.60 13.72 2.38
CA GLN A 91 -24.35 14.22 2.94
C GLN A 91 -23.24 14.35 1.89
N TYR A 92 -23.48 15.14 0.84
CA TYR A 92 -22.57 15.29 -0.30
C TYR A 92 -21.14 15.71 0.07
N LEU A 93 -20.99 16.59 1.06
CA LEU A 93 -19.67 17.00 1.56
C LEU A 93 -18.91 15.83 2.20
N LEU A 94 -19.59 15.00 2.99
CA LEU A 94 -18.97 13.86 3.65
C LEU A 94 -18.52 12.81 2.65
N ILE A 95 -19.34 12.54 1.63
CA ILE A 95 -19.00 11.66 0.50
C ILE A 95 -17.76 12.20 -0.21
N GLY A 96 -17.76 13.49 -0.55
CA GLY A 96 -16.64 14.13 -1.25
C GLY A 96 -15.32 14.06 -0.47
N PHE A 97 -15.32 14.41 0.82
CA PHE A 97 -14.13 14.30 1.67
C PHE A 97 -13.68 12.86 1.86
N THR A 98 -14.62 11.91 1.96
CA THR A 98 -14.30 10.49 2.08
C THR A 98 -13.62 9.99 0.81
N ALA A 99 -14.20 10.25 -0.37
CA ALA A 99 -13.63 9.88 -1.65
C ALA A 99 -12.25 10.51 -1.87
N LEU A 100 -12.08 11.80 -1.53
CA LEU A 100 -10.79 12.48 -1.62
C LEU A 100 -9.74 11.87 -0.68
N SER A 101 -10.14 11.51 0.54
CA SER A 101 -9.25 10.85 1.51
C SER A 101 -8.80 9.49 0.99
N LEU A 102 -9.71 8.72 0.37
CA LEU A 102 -9.39 7.45 -0.25
C LEU A 102 -8.39 7.62 -1.39
N LEU A 103 -8.62 8.56 -2.31
CA LEU A 103 -7.68 8.86 -3.39
C LEU A 103 -6.28 9.21 -2.87
N PHE A 104 -6.18 10.03 -1.81
CA PHE A 104 -4.88 10.36 -1.23
C PHE A 104 -4.17 9.16 -0.61
N ILE A 105 -4.92 8.26 0.03
CA ILE A 105 -4.38 7.02 0.59
C ILE A 105 -3.82 6.14 -0.54
N GLU A 106 -4.57 5.95 -1.63
CA GLU A 106 -4.16 5.11 -2.76
C GLU A 106 -2.89 5.65 -3.43
N ILE A 107 -2.84 6.95 -3.73
CA ILE A 107 -1.67 7.59 -4.35
C ILE A 107 -0.46 7.53 -3.42
N SER A 108 -0.66 7.75 -2.11
CA SER A 108 0.42 7.67 -1.13
C SER A 108 1.00 6.27 -1.04
N LEU A 109 0.15 5.23 -1.07
CA LEU A 109 0.59 3.84 -1.05
C LEU A 109 1.40 3.48 -2.30
N LEU A 110 0.89 3.87 -3.48
CA LEU A 110 1.59 3.64 -4.75
C LEU A 110 2.93 4.39 -4.80
N ARG A 111 3.00 5.60 -4.22
CA ARG A 111 4.24 6.36 -4.09
C ARG A 111 5.26 5.67 -3.19
N ILE A 112 4.83 5.06 -2.09
CA ILE A 112 5.71 4.27 -1.22
C ILE A 112 6.23 3.05 -1.98
N TYR A 113 5.36 2.32 -2.69
CA TYR A 113 5.75 1.18 -3.50
C TYR A 113 6.78 1.54 -4.57
N THR A 114 6.52 2.59 -5.36
CA THR A 114 7.41 3.01 -6.44
C THR A 114 8.76 3.49 -5.93
N ARG A 115 8.81 4.16 -4.77
CA ARG A 115 10.08 4.55 -4.13
C ARG A 115 10.87 3.36 -3.61
N LEU A 116 10.20 2.37 -3.05
CA LEU A 116 10.84 1.22 -2.42
C LEU A 116 11.32 0.18 -3.44
N PHE A 117 10.57 -0.04 -4.53
CA PHE A 117 10.83 -1.12 -5.49
C PHE A 117 11.03 -0.68 -6.95
N CYS A 118 10.42 0.43 -7.37
CA CYS A 118 10.46 0.92 -8.76
C CYS A 118 11.56 1.97 -8.97
N GLY A 119 12.73 1.68 -8.42
CA GLY A 119 13.89 2.56 -8.41
C GLY A 119 15.01 2.14 -9.36
N GLN A 120 15.84 3.10 -9.81
CA GLN A 120 16.99 2.81 -10.66
C GLN A 120 17.98 1.83 -9.99
N HIS A 121 18.31 0.78 -10.73
CA HIS A 121 19.29 -0.24 -10.36
C HIS A 121 20.68 0.39 -10.14
N LYS A 122 21.21 0.30 -8.91
CA LYS A 122 22.52 0.89 -8.55
C LYS A 122 23.72 -0.06 -8.70
N LYS A 123 23.53 -1.35 -9.00
CA LYS A 123 24.66 -2.28 -9.17
C LYS A 123 24.99 -2.50 -10.65
N THR A 124 26.13 -2.00 -11.08
CA THR A 124 26.74 -2.32 -12.38
C THR A 124 27.32 -3.73 -12.35
N HIS A 125 26.50 -4.77 -12.60
CA HIS A 125 26.97 -6.13 -12.89
C HIS A 125 27.25 -6.35 -14.40
N HIS A 126 27.47 -5.26 -15.12
CA HIS A 126 27.96 -5.26 -16.48
C HIS A 126 29.38 -4.69 -16.47
N PRO A 127 30.31 -5.30 -17.24
CA PRO A 127 31.67 -4.78 -17.34
C PRO A 127 31.60 -3.34 -17.84
N ILE A 128 31.99 -2.40 -16.98
CA ILE A 128 32.21 -1.02 -17.36
C ILE A 128 33.58 -0.92 -18.02
N ALA A 129 33.63 -0.41 -19.24
CA ALA A 129 34.90 -0.14 -19.91
C ALA A 129 35.65 0.95 -19.15
N PHE A 130 36.81 0.60 -18.59
CA PHE A 130 37.73 1.58 -18.01
C PHE A 130 38.14 2.56 -19.12
N LYS A 131 37.85 3.86 -18.94
CA LYS A 131 38.49 4.90 -19.75
C LYS A 131 39.95 4.95 -19.33
N SER A 132 40.87 4.75 -20.28
CA SER A 132 42.29 4.97 -20.01
C SER A 132 42.53 6.45 -19.74
N SER A 133 43.35 6.73 -18.72
CA SER A 133 43.91 8.06 -18.46
C SER A 133 44.80 8.54 -19.60
#